data_AF-A0A4V3HYU9-F1
#
_entry.id   AF-A0A4V3HYU9-F1
#
_cell.length_a   1.000
_cell.length_b   1.000
_cell.length_c   1.000
_cell.angle_alpha   90.00
_cell.angle_beta   90.00
_cell.angle_gamma   90.00
#
_symmetry.space_group_name_H-M   'P 1'
#
loop_
_entity.id
_entity.type
_entity.pdbx_description
1 polymer ?
#
loop_
_entity_poly.entity_id
_entity_poly.type
_entity_poly.pdbx_seq_one_letter_code
_entity_poly.pdbx_strand_id
1 'polypeptide(L)'
;MGGVTTLRAENSNVGYTNIGPGLAIKVPFTGTIDLDAGDAFGSEVAQVVMDIDLVNGILQPVSVKVVGRDGHPVTGTTLRQVPVKGMAANLIQSVIAAREDTATGTRVSVGLHSPIHLDDAQKARLRDQGPVEESLRAVANFYEFGRVTGYPPAKFVEDNLGLPRTTASKWVRRAREAGFLSDSTPLERIAAQPPMYSAAPLAGAHTDDDPSQFEQNLLAYMAESRRKREEGERDDSET
;
A
#
# COMPACT_ATOMS: atom_id res chain seq x y z
N MET A 1 15.93 -5.35 -10.50
CA MET A 1 15.16 -4.61 -9.50
C MET A 1 15.91 -4.78 -8.19
N GLY A 2 16.49 -3.71 -7.64
CA GLY A 2 17.15 -3.75 -6.33
C GLY A 2 16.10 -3.96 -5.25
N GLY A 3 16.32 -4.95 -4.39
CA GLY A 3 15.38 -5.31 -3.34
C GLY A 3 15.49 -4.28 -2.23
N VAL A 4 14.41 -3.58 -1.92
CA VAL A 4 14.38 -2.77 -0.70
C VAL A 4 14.36 -3.73 0.48
N THR A 5 15.50 -3.85 1.18
CA THR A 5 15.74 -4.99 2.07
C THR A 5 15.03 -4.89 3.42
N THR A 6 14.58 -3.71 3.85
CA THR A 6 13.61 -3.60 4.95
C THR A 6 12.85 -2.28 4.86
N LEU A 7 11.52 -2.36 4.99
CA LEU A 7 10.62 -1.21 5.16
C LEU A 7 10.13 -1.21 6.60
N ARG A 8 10.41 -0.15 7.34
CA ARG A 8 9.87 0.03 8.69
C ARG A 8 9.11 1.33 8.79
N ALA A 9 7.84 1.25 9.16
CA ALA A 9 7.04 2.40 9.49
C ALA A 9 6.77 2.43 11.00
N GLU A 10 7.14 3.53 11.65
CA GLU A 10 6.78 3.78 13.04
C GLU A 10 5.57 4.71 13.07
N ASN A 11 4.51 4.24 13.72
CA ASN A 11 3.26 4.96 13.84
C ASN A 11 3.27 5.81 15.10
N SER A 12 2.85 7.07 14.98
CA SER A 12 2.46 7.89 16.13
C SER A 12 1.20 7.30 16.80
N ASN A 13 0.90 7.67 18.06
CA ASN A 13 -0.32 7.26 18.80
C ASN A 13 -1.63 7.82 18.20
N VAL A 14 -1.63 8.18 16.92
CA VAL A 14 -2.73 8.81 16.20
C VAL A 14 -3.61 7.73 15.59
N GLY A 15 -4.93 7.95 15.64
CA GLY A 15 -5.92 7.09 15.01
C GLY A 15 -5.75 6.99 13.49
N TYR A 16 -6.44 6.04 12.87
CA TYR A 16 -6.43 5.90 11.41
C TYR A 16 -7.20 7.04 10.73
N THR A 17 -6.57 7.67 9.75
CA THR A 17 -7.18 8.64 8.84
C THR A 17 -7.82 7.92 7.66
N ASN A 18 -9.07 8.26 7.35
CA ASN A 18 -9.72 7.76 6.13
C ASN A 18 -9.21 8.50 4.91
N ILE A 19 -8.66 7.74 3.97
CA ILE A 19 -8.13 8.25 2.70
C ILE A 19 -8.98 7.82 1.50
N GLY A 20 -9.97 6.95 1.71
CA GLY A 20 -10.80 6.41 0.64
C GLY A 20 -11.85 5.40 1.11
N PRO A 21 -12.77 5.03 0.21
CA PRO A 21 -13.86 4.08 0.44
C PRO A 21 -13.30 2.67 0.69
N GLY A 22 -12.90 2.43 1.94
CA GLY A 22 -12.27 1.19 2.35
C GLY A 22 -10.74 1.26 2.50
N LEU A 23 -10.19 2.47 2.54
CA LEU A 23 -8.77 2.72 2.75
C LEU A 23 -8.56 3.61 3.98
N ALA A 24 -7.64 3.20 4.83
CA ALA A 24 -7.19 4.00 5.95
C ALA A 24 -5.67 3.96 6.08
N ILE A 25 -5.09 5.00 6.68
CA ILE A 25 -3.66 5.10 6.94
C ILE A 25 -3.44 5.83 8.26
N LYS A 26 -2.39 5.46 9.00
CA LYS A 26 -1.94 6.25 10.15
C LYS A 26 -1.01 7.35 9.66
N VAL A 27 -1.38 8.60 9.91
CA VAL A 27 -0.53 9.77 9.64
C VAL A 27 -0.53 10.71 10.86
N PRO A 28 0.59 11.39 11.14
CA PRO A 28 1.88 11.25 10.47
C PRO A 28 2.56 9.92 10.83
N PHE A 29 3.39 9.41 9.92
CA PHE A 29 4.25 8.25 10.17
C PHE A 29 5.67 8.48 9.63
N THR A 30 6.65 7.82 10.25
CA THR A 30 8.03 7.84 9.79
C THR A 30 8.35 6.51 9.15
N GLY A 31 8.75 6.54 7.89
CA GLY A 31 9.17 5.40 7.11
C GLY A 31 10.69 5.35 6.94
N THR A 32 11.27 4.16 7.05
CA THR A 32 12.70 3.91 6.84
C THR A 32 12.89 2.90 5.73
N ILE A 33 13.78 3.22 4.80
CA ILE A 33 14.24 2.36 3.72
C ILE A 33 15.73 2.11 3.92
N ASP A 34 16.07 0.86 4.19
CA ASP A 34 17.46 0.41 4.21
C ASP A 34 17.87 -0.02 2.79
N LEU A 35 19.04 0.45 2.35
CA LEU A 35 19.61 0.15 1.03
C LEU A 35 20.84 -0.73 1.19
N ASP A 36 20.85 -1.88 0.52
CA ASP A 36 22.00 -2.76 0.49
C ASP A 36 23.09 -2.21 -0.43
N ALA A 37 24.35 -2.57 -0.20
CA ALA A 37 25.47 -2.07 -1.00
C ALA A 37 25.34 -2.35 -2.52
N GLY A 38 24.57 -3.37 -2.88
CA GLY A 38 24.27 -3.73 -4.27
C GLY A 38 23.08 -3.00 -4.90
N ASP A 39 22.31 -2.25 -4.12
CA ASP A 39 21.20 -1.45 -4.63
C ASP A 39 21.69 -0.20 -5.36
N ALA A 40 20.79 0.40 -6.14
CA ALA A 40 21.03 1.73 -6.69
C ALA A 40 21.33 2.70 -5.54
N PHE A 41 22.49 3.38 -5.62
CA PHE A 41 23.02 4.28 -4.59
C PHE A 41 23.43 3.61 -3.28
N GLY A 42 23.25 2.30 -3.13
CA GLY A 42 23.52 1.57 -1.89
C GLY A 42 24.98 1.55 -1.46
N SER A 43 25.90 1.75 -2.40
CA SER A 43 27.34 1.93 -2.12
C SER A 43 27.64 3.20 -1.33
N GLU A 44 26.83 4.24 -1.49
CA GLU A 44 27.01 5.56 -0.84
C GLU A 44 25.96 5.83 0.24
N VAL A 45 24.75 5.31 0.07
CA VAL A 45 23.60 5.54 0.93
C VAL A 45 23.27 4.25 1.66
N ALA A 46 23.30 4.29 2.99
CA ALA A 46 22.89 3.17 3.82
C ALA A 46 21.37 3.18 4.04
N GLN A 47 20.79 4.36 4.24
CA GLN A 47 19.40 4.48 4.67
C GLN A 47 18.76 5.80 4.21
N VAL A 48 17.47 5.74 3.90
CA VAL A 48 16.61 6.91 3.66
C VAL A 48 15.45 6.88 4.67
N VAL A 49 15.36 7.92 5.48
CA VAL A 49 14.28 8.11 6.47
C VAL A 49 13.37 9.23 5.99
N MET A 50 12.06 9.00 6.00
CA MET A 50 11.05 9.95 5.54
C MET A 50 9.95 10.10 6.56
N ASP A 51 9.64 11.34 6.93
CA ASP A 51 8.41 11.64 7.66
C ASP A 51 7.33 11.94 6.62
N ILE A 52 6.25 11.16 6.64
CA ILE A 52 5.14 11.26 5.69
C ILE A 52 3.90 11.74 6.43
N ASP A 53 3.27 12.76 5.86
CA ASP A 53 2.04 13.32 6.37
C ASP A 53 1.05 13.57 5.23
N LEU A 54 -0.21 13.80 5.59
CA LEU A 54 -1.26 14.17 4.65
C LEU A 54 -1.36 15.69 4.55
N VAL A 55 -0.79 16.24 3.49
CA VAL A 55 -0.80 17.68 3.22
C VAL A 55 -1.72 17.95 2.04
N ASN A 56 -2.75 18.78 2.25
CA ASN A 56 -3.76 19.09 1.24
C ASN A 56 -4.44 17.85 0.63
N GLY A 57 -4.59 16.77 1.42
CA GLY A 57 -5.19 15.52 0.96
C GLY A 57 -4.24 14.63 0.14
N ILE A 58 -2.96 14.99 0.06
CA ILE A 58 -1.92 14.19 -0.61
C ILE A 58 -0.92 13.74 0.45
N LEU A 59 -0.66 12.44 0.48
CA LEU A 59 0.42 11.81 1.25
C LEU A 59 1.73 12.16 0.59
N GLN A 60 2.56 12.92 1.31
CA GLN A 60 3.87 13.32 0.81
C GLN A 60 4.90 13.36 1.94
N PRO A 61 6.19 13.17 1.60
CA PRO A 61 7.26 13.41 2.55
C PRO A 61 7.27 14.89 2.96
N VAL A 62 7.22 15.16 4.26
CA VAL A 62 7.44 16.50 4.84
C VAL A 62 8.88 16.69 5.28
N SER A 63 9.61 15.60 5.48
CA SER A 63 11.04 15.56 5.80
C SER A 63 11.68 14.34 5.15
N VAL A 64 12.91 14.50 4.67
CA VAL A 64 13.72 13.42 4.09
C VAL A 64 15.13 13.53 4.65
N LYS A 65 15.60 12.46 5.29
CA LYS A 65 16.97 12.34 5.80
C LYS A 65 17.65 11.17 5.10
N VAL A 66 18.83 11.44 4.53
CA VAL A 66 19.66 10.44 3.87
C VAL A 66 20.88 10.18 4.74
N VAL A 67 21.13 8.90 5.05
CA VAL A 67 22.27 8.46 5.86
C VAL A 67 23.29 7.82 4.94
N GLY A 68 24.50 8.37 4.94
CA GLY A 68 25.63 7.83 4.19
C GLY A 68 26.13 6.52 4.77
N ARG A 69 26.72 5.69 3.91
CA ARG A 69 27.46 4.49 4.33
C ARG A 69 28.88 4.89 4.76
N ASP A 70 29.44 4.17 5.73
CA ASP A 70 30.76 4.48 6.28
C ASP A 70 31.83 4.59 5.18
N GLY A 71 32.62 5.67 5.23
CA GLY A 71 33.67 5.96 4.24
C GLY A 71 33.19 6.58 2.93
N HIS A 72 31.88 6.71 2.72
CA HIS A 72 31.29 7.29 1.50
C HIS A 72 30.43 8.52 1.83
N PRO A 73 30.97 9.74 1.67
CA PRO A 73 30.22 10.95 1.96
C PRO A 73 29.05 11.10 0.97
N VAL A 74 27.85 11.36 1.50
CA VAL A 74 26.68 11.68 0.67
C VAL A 74 26.90 13.05 0.05
N THR A 75 27.05 13.09 -1.27
CA THR A 75 27.26 14.34 -2.01
C THR A 75 25.92 14.98 -2.42
N GLY A 76 25.96 16.27 -2.76
CA GLY A 76 24.79 16.92 -3.37
C GLY A 76 24.36 16.27 -4.69
N THR A 77 25.28 15.62 -5.42
CA THR A 77 24.96 14.84 -6.62
C THR A 77 24.18 13.59 -6.26
N THR A 78 24.63 12.84 -5.26
CA THR A 78 23.95 11.65 -4.71
C THR A 78 22.53 12.00 -4.29
N LEU A 79 22.34 13.07 -3.52
CA LEU A 79 21.02 13.51 -3.03
C LEU A 79 20.04 13.80 -4.15
N ARG A 80 20.47 14.44 -5.25
CA ARG A 80 19.60 14.76 -6.40
C ARG A 80 19.16 13.53 -7.17
N GLN A 81 19.90 12.42 -7.06
CA GLN A 81 19.58 11.18 -7.74
C GLN A 81 18.66 10.26 -6.94
N VAL A 82 18.50 10.50 -5.63
CA VAL A 82 17.61 9.70 -4.78
C VAL A 82 16.16 9.82 -5.28
N PRO A 83 15.49 8.71 -5.66
CA PRO A 83 14.14 8.74 -6.20
C PRO A 83 13.08 8.84 -5.08
N VAL A 84 13.09 9.95 -4.34
CA VAL A 84 12.26 10.20 -3.16
C VAL A 84 10.78 9.87 -3.40
N LYS A 85 10.23 10.26 -4.56
CA LYS A 85 8.81 10.00 -4.89
C LYS A 85 8.49 8.51 -4.95
N GLY A 86 9.33 7.71 -5.60
CA GLY A 86 9.11 6.26 -5.73
C GLY A 86 9.29 5.55 -4.38
N MET A 87 10.28 5.97 -3.62
CA MET A 87 10.53 5.48 -2.26
C MET A 87 9.37 5.79 -1.30
N ALA A 88 8.85 7.02 -1.32
CA ALA A 88 7.70 7.43 -0.51
C ALA A 88 6.43 6.63 -0.90
N ALA A 89 6.19 6.42 -2.19
CA ALA A 89 5.07 5.62 -2.65
C ALA A 89 5.14 4.17 -2.13
N ASN A 90 6.32 3.55 -2.15
CA ASN A 90 6.52 2.20 -1.59
C ASN A 90 6.26 2.16 -0.08
N LEU A 91 6.73 3.17 0.67
CA LEU A 91 6.45 3.28 2.11
C LEU A 91 4.95 3.42 2.37
N ILE A 92 4.27 4.30 1.64
CA ILE A 92 2.82 4.51 1.76
C ILE A 92 2.07 3.21 1.49
N GLN A 93 2.43 2.45 0.45
CA GLN A 93 1.78 1.16 0.16
C GLN A 93 1.90 0.19 1.34
N SER A 94 3.06 0.15 2.01
CA SER A 94 3.31 -0.79 3.12
C SER A 94 2.48 -0.53 4.38
N VAL A 95 1.94 0.69 4.54
CA VAL A 95 1.20 1.11 5.74
C VAL A 95 -0.29 1.31 5.52
N ILE A 96 -0.77 1.17 4.28
CA ILE A 96 -2.19 1.30 4.01
C ILE A 96 -2.94 0.09 4.52
N ALA A 97 -3.97 0.39 5.30
CA ALA A 97 -4.88 -0.56 5.87
C ALA A 97 -6.20 -0.61 5.09
N ALA A 98 -6.79 -1.80 5.03
CA ALA A 98 -8.17 -1.94 4.63
C ALA A 98 -9.06 -1.36 5.74
N ARG A 99 -10.11 -0.64 5.35
CA ARG A 99 -11.13 -0.10 6.25
C ARG A 99 -12.47 -0.71 5.90
N GLU A 100 -13.23 -1.12 6.90
CA GLU A 100 -14.60 -1.57 6.71
C GLU A 100 -15.50 -0.86 7.73
N ASP A 101 -16.43 -0.06 7.23
CA ASP A 101 -17.42 0.61 8.07
C ASP A 101 -18.67 -0.27 8.17
N THR A 102 -18.95 -0.75 9.39
CA THR A 102 -20.12 -1.59 9.70
C THR A 102 -21.10 -0.85 10.60
N ALA A 103 -22.33 -1.34 10.73
CA ALA A 103 -23.31 -0.76 11.67
C ALA A 103 -22.82 -0.76 13.13
N THR A 104 -21.91 -1.67 13.48
CA THR A 104 -21.33 -1.83 14.83
C THR A 104 -20.03 -1.05 15.05
N GLY A 105 -19.50 -0.38 14.02
CA GLY A 105 -18.26 0.39 14.10
C GLY A 105 -17.33 0.18 12.90
N THR A 106 -16.15 0.78 12.97
CA THR A 106 -15.12 0.68 11.94
C THR A 106 -14.09 -0.40 12.28
N ARG A 107 -13.86 -1.33 11.34
CA ARG A 107 -12.76 -2.30 11.40
C ARG A 107 -11.64 -1.82 10.49
N VAL A 108 -10.40 -1.96 10.95
CA VAL A 108 -9.21 -1.63 10.17
C VAL A 108 -8.26 -2.82 10.22
N SER A 109 -7.84 -3.32 9.06
CA SER A 109 -6.91 -4.45 8.92
C SER A 109 -5.65 -4.01 8.18
N VAL A 110 -4.49 -4.34 8.77
CA VAL A 110 -3.17 -4.01 8.21
C VAL A 110 -2.56 -5.28 7.60
N GLY A 111 -1.68 -5.14 6.60
CA GLY A 111 -0.87 -6.24 6.06
C GLY A 111 -1.28 -6.68 4.65
N LEU A 112 -1.06 -7.96 4.33
CA LEU A 112 -1.30 -8.58 3.00
C LEU A 112 -2.73 -8.44 2.45
N HIS A 113 -3.67 -7.96 3.27
CA HIS A 113 -5.08 -7.76 2.93
C HIS A 113 -5.38 -6.32 2.47
N SER A 114 -4.34 -5.53 2.18
CA SER A 114 -4.53 -4.17 1.66
C SER A 114 -5.28 -4.24 0.32
N PRO A 115 -6.38 -3.51 0.13
CA PRO A 115 -7.23 -3.66 -1.04
C PRO A 115 -6.62 -3.09 -2.34
N ILE A 116 -5.39 -2.57 -2.25
CA ILE A 116 -4.55 -2.14 -3.38
C ILE A 116 -3.51 -3.20 -3.78
N HIS A 117 -3.29 -4.24 -2.98
CA HIS A 117 -2.38 -5.33 -3.29
C HIS A 117 -3.18 -6.53 -3.82
N LEU A 118 -3.42 -6.51 -5.13
CA LEU A 118 -4.01 -7.64 -5.84
C LEU A 118 -2.93 -8.37 -6.65
N ASP A 119 -2.92 -9.70 -6.56
CA ASP A 119 -2.10 -10.52 -7.45
C ASP A 119 -2.68 -10.52 -8.88
N ASP A 120 -1.92 -11.07 -9.83
CA ASP A 120 -2.32 -11.06 -11.24
C ASP A 120 -3.56 -11.91 -11.53
N ALA A 121 -3.79 -12.97 -10.75
CA ALA A 121 -4.98 -13.82 -10.87
C ALA A 121 -6.24 -13.08 -10.40
N GLN A 122 -6.15 -12.36 -9.28
CA GLN A 122 -7.20 -11.49 -8.77
C GLN A 122 -7.51 -10.37 -9.75
N LYS A 123 -6.47 -9.70 -10.29
CA LYS A 123 -6.65 -8.66 -11.33
C LYS A 123 -7.31 -9.21 -12.59
N ALA A 124 -6.90 -10.39 -13.06
CA ALA A 124 -7.52 -11.06 -14.20
C ALA A 124 -9.00 -11.38 -13.93
N ARG A 125 -9.31 -11.97 -12.77
CA ARG A 125 -10.69 -12.26 -12.36
C ARG A 125 -11.56 -11.01 -12.33
N LEU A 126 -11.08 -9.90 -11.75
CA LEU A 126 -11.82 -8.64 -11.72
C LEU A 126 -12.09 -8.08 -13.12
N ARG A 127 -11.13 -8.22 -14.05
CA ARG A 127 -11.33 -7.84 -15.46
C ARG A 127 -12.39 -8.68 -16.13
N ASP A 128 -12.31 -10.01 -15.98
CA ASP A 128 -13.17 -10.98 -16.66
C ASP A 128 -14.63 -10.89 -16.22
N GLN A 129 -14.86 -10.62 -14.93
CA GLN A 129 -16.19 -10.38 -14.38
C GLN A 129 -16.84 -9.10 -14.93
N GLY A 130 -16.04 -8.18 -15.45
CA GLY A 130 -16.50 -6.87 -15.88
C GLY A 130 -16.85 -5.96 -14.69
N PRO A 131 -17.52 -4.83 -14.95
CA PRO A 131 -17.79 -3.78 -13.96
C PRO A 131 -18.97 -4.12 -13.03
N VAL A 132 -18.81 -5.18 -12.25
CA VAL A 132 -19.68 -5.58 -11.13
C VAL A 132 -19.25 -4.88 -9.84
N GLU A 133 -20.10 -4.92 -8.81
CA GLU A 133 -19.86 -4.24 -7.52
C GLU A 133 -18.43 -4.45 -6.98
N GLU A 134 -17.95 -5.69 -6.93
CA GLU A 134 -16.62 -6.03 -6.43
C GLU A 134 -15.51 -5.31 -7.22
N SER A 135 -15.54 -5.40 -8.55
CA SER A 135 -14.58 -4.72 -9.42
C SER A 135 -14.66 -3.20 -9.32
N LEU A 136 -15.86 -2.63 -9.10
CA LEU A 136 -16.05 -1.20 -8.96
C LEU A 136 -15.53 -0.69 -7.61
N ARG A 137 -15.63 -1.48 -6.54
CA ARG A 137 -14.98 -1.19 -5.25
C ARG A 137 -13.45 -1.21 -5.40
N ALA A 138 -12.90 -2.20 -6.10
CA ALA A 138 -11.46 -2.23 -6.39
C ALA A 138 -11.00 -1.01 -7.21
N VAL A 139 -11.77 -0.62 -8.24
CA VAL A 139 -11.53 0.61 -9.00
C VAL A 139 -11.53 1.84 -8.10
N ALA A 140 -12.49 1.94 -7.18
CA ALA A 140 -12.57 3.05 -6.24
C ALA A 140 -11.32 3.10 -5.33
N ASN A 141 -10.88 1.96 -4.82
CA ASN A 141 -9.65 1.85 -4.01
C ASN A 141 -8.40 2.29 -4.79
N PHE A 142 -8.20 1.77 -6.02
CA PHE A 142 -7.07 2.18 -6.86
C PHE A 142 -7.11 3.66 -7.22
N TYR A 143 -8.28 4.18 -7.57
CA TYR A 143 -8.45 5.59 -7.91
C TYR A 143 -8.09 6.49 -6.72
N GLU A 144 -8.59 6.16 -5.54
CA GLU A 144 -8.38 6.95 -4.33
C GLU A 144 -6.95 6.88 -3.84
N PHE A 145 -6.36 5.69 -3.89
CA PHE A 145 -4.93 5.52 -3.66
C PHE A 145 -4.11 6.40 -4.61
N GLY A 146 -4.37 6.35 -5.91
CA GLY A 146 -3.68 7.18 -6.90
C GLY A 146 -3.81 8.67 -6.57
N ARG A 147 -5.02 9.11 -6.19
CA ARG A 147 -5.30 10.50 -5.80
C ARG A 147 -4.48 10.93 -4.59
N VAL A 148 -4.52 10.16 -3.49
CA VAL A 148 -3.82 10.54 -2.26
C VAL A 148 -2.31 10.39 -2.37
N THR A 149 -1.79 9.61 -3.31
CA THR A 149 -0.34 9.50 -3.56
C THR A 149 0.16 10.44 -4.65
N GLY A 150 -0.72 11.27 -5.23
CA GLY A 150 -0.36 12.22 -6.28
C GLY A 150 -0.03 11.56 -7.63
N TYR A 151 -0.45 10.32 -7.86
CA TYR A 151 -0.47 9.71 -9.19
C TYR A 151 -1.76 10.12 -9.94
N PRO A 152 -1.75 10.17 -11.29
CA PRO A 152 -2.98 10.40 -12.04
C PRO A 152 -3.99 9.26 -11.76
N PRO A 153 -5.14 9.51 -11.10
CA PRO A 153 -5.98 8.45 -10.53
C PRO A 153 -6.50 7.44 -11.54
N ALA A 154 -7.00 7.92 -12.68
CA ALA A 154 -7.50 7.05 -13.75
C ALA A 154 -6.39 6.20 -14.39
N LYS A 155 -5.18 6.75 -14.51
CA LYS A 155 -4.00 6.01 -15.01
C LYS A 155 -3.56 4.95 -14.01
N PHE A 156 -3.66 5.23 -12.72
CA PHE A 156 -3.37 4.25 -11.69
C PHE A 156 -4.32 3.04 -11.76
N VAL A 157 -5.61 3.27 -12.01
CA VAL A 157 -6.58 2.20 -12.29
C VAL A 157 -6.23 1.43 -13.56
N GLU A 158 -5.90 2.15 -14.64
CA GLU A 158 -5.49 1.57 -15.93
C GLU A 158 -4.33 0.59 -15.76
N ASP A 159 -3.28 1.01 -15.07
CA ASP A 159 -2.04 0.25 -14.89
C ASP A 159 -2.24 -0.95 -13.96
N ASN A 160 -2.94 -0.76 -12.84
CA ASN A 160 -3.09 -1.82 -11.85
C ASN A 160 -4.06 -2.92 -12.28
N LEU A 161 -5.09 -2.59 -13.07
CA LEU A 161 -6.01 -3.58 -13.61
C LEU A 161 -5.62 -4.04 -15.01
N GLY A 162 -4.64 -3.40 -15.67
CA GLY A 162 -4.28 -3.68 -17.06
C GLY A 162 -5.47 -3.51 -18.01
N LEU A 163 -6.23 -2.43 -17.83
CA LEU A 163 -7.40 -2.10 -18.64
C LEU A 163 -7.02 -1.10 -19.74
N PRO A 164 -7.67 -1.12 -20.92
CA PRO A 164 -7.55 0.01 -21.85
C PRO A 164 -8.05 1.30 -21.22
N ARG A 165 -7.39 2.44 -21.50
CA ARG A 165 -7.72 3.77 -20.95
C ARG A 165 -9.21 4.11 -20.99
N THR A 166 -9.88 3.84 -22.11
CA THR A 166 -11.33 4.12 -22.28
C THR A 166 -12.19 3.22 -21.41
N THR A 167 -11.79 1.97 -21.18
CA THR A 167 -12.46 1.02 -20.27
C THR A 167 -12.27 1.45 -18.81
N ALA A 168 -11.04 1.78 -18.40
CA ALA A 168 -10.75 2.29 -17.06
C ALA A 168 -11.59 3.54 -16.75
N SER A 169 -11.66 4.49 -17.69
CA SER A 169 -12.49 5.70 -17.56
C SER A 169 -13.98 5.40 -17.38
N LYS A 170 -14.52 4.43 -18.15
CA LYS A 170 -15.91 3.98 -18.01
C LYS A 170 -16.17 3.31 -16.66
N TRP A 171 -15.21 2.53 -16.15
CA TRP A 171 -15.32 1.86 -14.85
C TRP A 171 -15.25 2.85 -13.69
N VAL A 172 -14.37 3.84 -13.76
CA VAL A 172 -14.32 4.95 -12.78
C VAL A 172 -15.65 5.70 -12.74
N ARG A 173 -16.25 6.00 -13.90
CA ARG A 173 -17.59 6.63 -13.96
C ARG A 173 -18.64 5.75 -13.28
N ARG A 174 -18.66 4.45 -13.57
CA ARG A 174 -19.59 3.51 -12.93
C ARG A 174 -19.38 3.40 -11.41
N ALA A 175 -18.14 3.45 -10.94
CA ALA A 175 -17.84 3.46 -9.51
C ALA A 175 -18.36 4.75 -8.82
N ARG A 176 -18.33 5.91 -9.50
CA ARG A 176 -18.99 7.14 -9.02
C ARG A 176 -20.52 7.00 -8.99
N GLU A 177 -21.10 6.51 -10.08
CA GLU A 177 -22.55 6.27 -10.19
C GLU A 177 -23.06 5.29 -9.14
N ALA A 178 -22.26 4.30 -8.77
CA ALA A 178 -22.54 3.33 -7.71
C ALA A 178 -22.28 3.88 -6.28
N GLY A 179 -21.78 5.12 -6.14
CA GLY A 179 -21.52 5.75 -4.85
C GLY A 179 -20.23 5.28 -4.16
N PHE A 180 -19.37 4.50 -4.83
CA PHE A 180 -18.08 4.09 -4.26
C PHE A 180 -17.06 5.22 -4.28
N LEU A 181 -17.14 6.14 -5.26
CA LEU A 181 -16.28 7.31 -5.33
C LEU A 181 -17.08 8.56 -4.99
N SER A 182 -16.69 9.29 -3.95
CA SER A 182 -17.28 10.58 -3.63
C SER A 182 -16.57 11.71 -4.38
N ASP A 183 -17.33 12.74 -4.75
CA ASP A 183 -16.78 13.97 -5.33
C ASP A 183 -16.04 14.83 -4.28
N SER A 184 -16.17 14.49 -2.99
CA SER A 184 -15.51 15.21 -1.90
C SER A 184 -13.99 14.99 -1.89
N THR A 185 -13.27 16.07 -1.57
CA THR A 185 -11.81 16.03 -1.41
C THR A 185 -11.41 15.16 -0.21
N PRO A 186 -10.18 14.64 -0.13
CA PRO A 186 -9.76 13.86 1.05
C PRO A 186 -9.85 14.72 2.32
N LEU A 187 -9.51 16.00 2.23
CA LEU A 187 -9.60 16.96 3.33
C LEU A 187 -11.02 17.13 3.85
N GLU A 188 -12.00 17.25 2.94
CA GLU A 188 -13.41 17.36 3.31
C GLU A 188 -13.90 16.09 4.02
N ARG A 189 -13.46 14.90 3.60
CA ARG A 189 -13.81 13.66 4.29
C ARG A 189 -13.22 13.59 5.69
N ILE A 190 -11.98 14.05 5.84
CA ILE A 190 -11.31 14.08 7.14
C ILE A 190 -11.98 15.10 8.06
N ALA A 191 -12.33 16.28 7.55
CA ALA A 191 -13.06 17.29 8.30
C ALA A 191 -14.48 16.86 8.66
N ALA A 192 -15.14 16.08 7.79
CA ALA A 192 -16.48 15.53 8.03
C ALA A 192 -16.48 14.30 8.94
N GLN A 193 -15.32 13.68 9.20
CA GLN A 193 -15.24 12.57 10.13
C GLN A 193 -15.28 13.07 11.58
N PRO A 194 -16.16 12.51 12.42
CA PRO A 194 -16.02 12.72 13.86
C PRO A 194 -14.63 12.23 14.27
N PRO A 195 -13.92 12.93 15.20
CA PRO A 195 -12.60 12.52 15.64
C PRO A 195 -12.67 11.06 16.09
N MET A 196 -12.02 10.17 15.33
CA MET A 196 -11.93 8.74 15.64
C MET A 196 -11.01 8.61 16.86
N TYR A 197 -11.62 8.76 18.05
CA TYR A 197 -11.15 8.57 19.42
C TYR A 197 -10.37 9.71 20.10
N SER A 198 -11.07 10.35 21.06
CA SER A 198 -10.51 10.68 22.38
C SER A 198 -10.20 9.37 23.12
N ALA A 199 -9.07 9.34 23.83
CA ALA A 199 -8.42 8.19 24.43
C ALA A 199 -9.24 7.47 25.53
N ALA A 200 -10.22 6.65 25.15
CA ALA A 200 -10.62 5.52 25.98
C ALA A 200 -9.72 4.33 25.62
N PRO A 201 -8.97 3.75 26.56
CA PRO A 201 -8.14 2.59 26.28
C PRO A 201 -9.06 1.46 25.79
N LEU A 202 -8.78 0.96 24.59
CA LEU A 202 -9.37 -0.27 24.07
C LEU A 202 -8.91 -1.44 24.94
N ALA A 203 -9.54 -1.63 26.09
CA ALA A 203 -9.52 -2.89 26.80
C ALA A 203 -10.26 -3.92 25.91
N GLY A 204 -9.51 -4.66 25.10
CA GLY A 204 -10.06 -5.73 24.26
C GLY A 204 -9.82 -5.61 22.75
N ALA A 205 -8.84 -4.84 22.29
CA ALA A 205 -8.25 -5.16 20.99
C ALA A 205 -7.57 -6.53 21.12
N HIS A 206 -8.28 -7.60 20.75
CA HIS A 206 -7.71 -8.93 20.57
C HIS A 206 -6.62 -8.83 19.50
N THR A 207 -5.39 -8.59 19.94
CA THR A 207 -4.17 -8.89 19.19
C THR A 207 -3.88 -10.38 19.39
N ASP A 208 -4.80 -11.24 18.92
CA ASP A 208 -4.54 -12.68 18.77
C ASP A 208 -3.95 -12.96 17.37
N ASP A 209 -3.06 -12.09 16.90
CA ASP A 209 -2.07 -12.52 15.93
C ASP A 209 -0.99 -13.23 16.74
N ASP A 210 -1.25 -14.50 17.06
CA ASP A 210 -0.20 -15.40 17.55
C ASP A 210 0.85 -15.47 16.42
N PRO A 211 2.07 -14.92 16.62
CA PRO A 211 3.12 -14.97 15.60
C PRO A 211 3.43 -16.41 15.18
N SER A 212 3.13 -17.39 16.03
CA SER A 212 3.27 -18.81 15.72
C SER A 212 2.34 -19.29 14.60
N GLN A 213 1.14 -18.70 14.48
CA GLN A 213 0.16 -19.09 13.45
C GLN A 213 0.53 -18.52 12.08
N PHE A 214 1.08 -17.31 12.05
CA PHE A 214 1.66 -16.72 10.85
C PHE A 214 2.87 -17.52 10.36
N GLU A 215 3.78 -17.91 11.25
CA GLU A 215 4.94 -18.75 10.91
C GLU A 215 4.52 -20.14 10.41
N GLN A 216 3.49 -20.75 11.02
CA GLN A 216 2.94 -22.03 10.56
C GLN A 216 2.30 -21.94 9.17
N ASN A 217 1.54 -20.88 8.89
CA ASN A 217 0.94 -20.67 7.58
C ASN A 217 2.00 -20.41 6.50
N LEU A 218 3.06 -19.66 6.83
CA LEU A 218 4.18 -19.41 5.93
C LEU A 218 4.98 -20.69 5.64
N LEU A 219 5.24 -21.52 6.66
CA LEU A 219 5.91 -22.82 6.49
C LEU A 219 5.08 -23.80 5.67
N ALA A 220 3.76 -23.86 5.90
CA ALA A 220 2.85 -24.69 5.11
C ALA A 220 2.85 -24.29 3.62
N TYR A 221 2.80 -22.98 3.36
CA TYR A 221 2.85 -22.44 2.00
C TYR A 221 4.19 -22.73 1.29
N MET A 222 5.32 -22.61 2.00
CA MET A 222 6.64 -22.93 1.43
C MET A 222 6.79 -24.43 1.15
N ALA A 223 6.23 -25.31 2.00
CA ALA A 223 6.23 -26.75 1.76
C ALA A 223 5.39 -27.14 0.54
N GLU A 224 4.20 -26.55 0.38
CA GLU A 224 3.33 -26.82 -0.77
C GLU A 224 3.94 -26.33 -2.09
N SER A 225 4.61 -25.18 -2.07
CA SER A 225 5.31 -24.62 -3.24
C SER A 225 6.50 -25.48 -3.68
N ARG A 226 7.21 -26.11 -2.72
CA ARG A 226 8.31 -27.03 -3.02
C ARG A 226 7.80 -28.32 -3.67
N ARG A 227 6.69 -28.86 -3.15
CA ARG A 227 6.04 -30.06 -3.71
C ARG A 227 5.56 -29.85 -5.15
N LYS A 228 4.96 -28.69 -5.44
CA LYS A 228 4.51 -28.34 -6.80
C LYS A 228 5.66 -28.20 -7.81
N ARG A 229 6.86 -27.77 -7.39
CA ARG A 229 8.05 -27.76 -8.25
C ARG A 229 8.55 -29.17 -8.55
N GLU A 230 8.61 -30.04 -7.55
CA GLU A 230 9.05 -31.43 -7.73
C GLU A 230 8.07 -32.27 -8.55
N GLU A 231 6.77 -31.98 -8.48
CA GLU A 231 5.73 -32.62 -9.30
C GLU A 231 5.74 -32.11 -10.76
N GLY A 232 6.03 -30.83 -10.99
CA GLY A 232 6.13 -30.26 -12.34
C GLY A 232 7.39 -30.67 -13.11
N GLU A 233 8.49 -30.98 -12.40
CA GLU A 233 9.78 -31.35 -13.03
C GLU A 233 9.81 -32.80 -13.54
N ARG A 234 8.81 -33.64 -13.19
CA ARG A 234 8.72 -35.02 -13.68
C ARG A 234 8.08 -35.15 -15.06
N ASP A 235 7.21 -34.22 -15.46
CA ASP A 235 6.43 -34.34 -16.70
C ASP A 235 7.24 -33.97 -17.96
N ASP A 236 8.34 -33.22 -17.82
CA ASP A 236 9.16 -32.76 -18.97
C ASP A 236 10.30 -33.74 -19.34
N SER A 237 10.40 -34.91 -18.67
CA SER A 237 11.47 -35.89 -18.90
C SER A 237 11.05 -37.14 -19.70
N GLU A 238 9.76 -37.26 -20.07
CA GLU A 238 9.22 -38.31 -20.94
C GLU A 238 8.58 -37.71 -22.21
N THR A 239 9.36 -37.08 -23.10
CA THR A 239 8.97 -36.92 -24.52
C THR A 239 10.18 -36.89 -25.45
#